data_AF-A0A841YXU1-F1
#
_entry.id   AF-A0A841YXU1-F1
#
_cell.length_a   1.000
_cell.length_b   1.000
_cell.length_c   1.000
_cell.angle_alpha   90.00
_cell.angle_beta   90.00
_cell.angle_gamma   90.00
#
_symmetry.space_group_name_H-M   'P 1'
#
loop_
_entity.id
_entity.type
_entity.pdbx_description
1 polymer ?
#
loop_
_entity_poly.entity_id
_entity_poly.type
_entity_poly.pdbx_seq_one_letter_code
_entity_poly.pdbx_strand_id
1 'polypeptide(L)'
;MEGMELASFQIIGAVGGARSKITEALQLARQRKFTEAYRKIDEANHYLSEGHKNHVNLIQKEANGEKIPMSMLFIHAEDQFMTTYLLRDIAYEMVALWKATK
;
A
#
# COMPACT_ATOMS: atom_id res chain seq x y z
N MET A 1 20.35 10.48 -5.32
CA MET A 1 19.39 10.34 -4.22
C MET A 1 20.03 9.50 -3.15
N GLU A 2 20.07 9.98 -1.91
CA GLU A 2 20.71 9.29 -0.78
C GLU A 2 19.79 9.29 0.44
N GLY A 3 19.98 8.33 1.33
CA GLY A 3 19.31 8.26 2.64
C GLY A 3 17.78 8.28 2.55
N MET A 4 17.16 9.25 3.23
CA MET A 4 15.71 9.30 3.44
C MET A 4 14.92 9.60 2.18
N GLU A 5 15.48 10.34 1.23
CA GLU A 5 14.83 10.58 -0.06
C GLU A 5 14.70 9.27 -0.85
N LEU A 6 15.77 8.48 -0.90
CA LEU A 6 15.75 7.19 -1.58
C LEU A 6 14.70 6.24 -0.95
N ALA A 7 14.65 6.17 0.37
CA ALA A 7 13.65 5.38 1.09
C ALA A 7 12.22 5.87 0.77
N SER A 8 11.99 7.19 0.76
CA SER A 8 10.69 7.79 0.43
C SER A 8 10.25 7.43 -0.99
N PHE A 9 11.15 7.53 -1.97
CA PHE A 9 10.85 7.15 -3.36
C PHE A 9 10.60 5.65 -3.53
N GLN A 10 11.30 4.80 -2.78
CA GLN A 10 11.04 3.35 -2.77
C GLN A 10 9.65 3.05 -2.22
N ILE A 11 9.25 3.70 -1.12
CA ILE A 11 7.89 3.59 -0.58
C ILE A 11 6.87 4.06 -1.62
N ILE A 12 7.03 5.26 -2.20
CA ILE A 12 6.13 5.83 -3.22
C ILE A 12 5.99 4.89 -4.43
N GLY A 13 7.10 4.33 -4.93
CA GLY A 13 7.08 3.41 -6.06
C GLY A 13 6.30 2.12 -5.74
N ALA A 14 6.56 1.53 -4.57
CA ALA A 14 5.86 0.33 -4.12
C ALA A 14 4.35 0.58 -3.94
N VAL A 15 3.97 1.65 -3.24
CA VAL A 15 2.56 1.96 -2.96
C VAL A 15 1.80 2.38 -4.20
N GLY A 16 2.46 3.04 -5.17
CA GLY A 16 1.86 3.33 -6.48
C GLY A 16 1.46 2.06 -7.22
N GLY A 17 2.35 1.06 -7.24
CA GLY A 17 2.06 -0.27 -7.79
C GLY A 17 0.89 -0.96 -7.08
N ALA A 18 0.92 -0.98 -5.74
CA ALA A 18 -0.16 -1.56 -4.93
C ALA A 18 -1.51 -0.89 -5.20
N ARG A 19 -1.56 0.45 -5.17
CA ARG A 19 -2.79 1.23 -5.38
C ARG A 19 -3.39 1.01 -6.77
N SER A 20 -2.55 0.88 -7.79
CA SER A 20 -2.99 0.52 -9.14
C SER A 20 -3.67 -0.86 -9.15
N LYS A 21 -3.08 -1.87 -8.52
CA LYS A 21 -3.66 -3.22 -8.43
C LYS A 21 -4.94 -3.28 -7.60
N ILE A 22 -5.02 -2.54 -6.50
CA ILE A 22 -6.27 -2.45 -5.71
C ILE A 22 -7.38 -1.80 -6.54
N THR A 23 -7.06 -0.76 -7.31
CA THR A 23 -8.02 -0.11 -8.20
C THR A 23 -8.50 -1.06 -9.30
N GLU A 24 -7.59 -1.82 -9.92
CA GLU A 24 -7.93 -2.88 -10.88
C GLU A 24 -8.85 -3.94 -10.23
N ALA A 25 -8.57 -4.35 -8.98
CA ALA A 25 -9.39 -5.32 -8.25
C ALA A 25 -10.84 -4.84 -8.06
N LEU A 26 -11.02 -3.59 -7.62
CA LEU A 26 -12.34 -2.98 -7.45
C LEU A 26 -13.10 -2.91 -8.77
N GLN A 27 -12.42 -2.57 -9.88
CA GLN A 27 -13.03 -2.56 -11.22
C GLN A 27 -13.47 -3.96 -11.67
N LEU A 28 -12.65 -4.98 -11.45
CA LEU A 28 -12.99 -6.37 -11.77
C LEU A 28 -14.17 -6.88 -10.94
N ALA A 29 -14.19 -6.57 -9.65
CA ALA A 29 -15.27 -6.99 -8.76
C ALA A 29 -16.61 -6.33 -9.10
N ARG A 30 -16.61 -5.07 -9.56
CA ARG A 30 -17.80 -4.41 -10.14
C ARG A 30 -18.35 -5.15 -11.36
N GLN A 31 -17.50 -5.86 -12.10
CA GLN A 31 -17.88 -6.71 -13.23
C GLN A 31 -18.19 -8.15 -12.81
N ARG A 32 -18.34 -8.42 -11.50
CA ARG A 32 -18.52 -9.76 -10.90
C ARG A 32 -17.37 -10.74 -11.18
N LYS A 33 -16.18 -10.26 -11.59
CA LYS A 33 -14.96 -11.05 -11.82
C LYS A 33 -14.16 -11.20 -10.51
N PHE A 34 -14.75 -11.92 -9.55
CA PHE A 34 -14.27 -11.92 -8.17
C PHE A 34 -12.93 -12.64 -7.99
N THR A 35 -12.71 -13.76 -8.70
CA THR A 35 -11.45 -14.51 -8.60
C THR A 35 -10.28 -13.66 -9.06
N GLU A 36 -10.43 -12.95 -10.17
CA GLU A 36 -9.44 -12.03 -10.70
C GLU A 36 -9.27 -10.81 -9.79
N ALA A 37 -10.34 -10.31 -9.19
CA ALA A 37 -10.26 -9.23 -8.21
C ALA A 37 -9.40 -9.61 -7.00
N TYR A 38 -9.63 -10.77 -6.38
CA TYR A 38 -8.80 -11.23 -5.27
C TYR A 38 -7.33 -11.41 -5.67
N ARG A 39 -7.08 -11.99 -6.86
CA ARG A 39 -5.71 -12.11 -7.40
C ARG A 39 -5.01 -10.75 -7.52
N LYS A 40 -5.74 -9.70 -7.88
CA LYS A 40 -5.20 -8.33 -7.94
C LYS A 40 -4.92 -7.74 -6.57
N ILE A 41 -5.73 -8.04 -5.57
CA ILE A 41 -5.43 -7.63 -4.19
C ILE A 41 -4.17 -8.36 -3.68
N ASP A 42 -3.99 -9.63 -4.02
CA ASP A 42 -2.78 -10.39 -3.67
C ASP A 42 -1.52 -9.83 -4.36
N GLU A 43 -1.62 -9.48 -5.65
CA GLU A 43 -0.55 -8.71 -6.34
C GLU A 43 -0.22 -7.41 -5.59
N ALA A 44 -1.24 -6.68 -5.12
CA ALA A 44 -1.03 -5.46 -4.34
C ALA A 44 -0.31 -5.73 -3.01
N ASN A 45 -0.64 -6.82 -2.33
CA ASN A 45 0.00 -7.20 -1.06
C ASN A 45 1.50 -7.47 -1.22
N HIS A 46 1.95 -7.99 -2.36
CA HIS A 46 3.38 -8.14 -2.64
C HIS A 46 4.09 -6.78 -2.66
N TYR A 47 3.52 -5.80 -3.35
CA TYR A 47 4.07 -4.43 -3.36
C TYR A 47 4.03 -3.78 -1.97
N LEU A 48 2.93 -3.93 -1.23
CA LEU A 48 2.80 -3.37 0.11
C LEU A 48 3.81 -3.97 1.10
N SER A 49 4.10 -5.27 0.98
CA SER A 49 5.11 -5.94 1.81
C SER A 49 6.50 -5.33 1.63
N GLU A 50 6.88 -4.98 0.40
CA GLU A 50 8.16 -4.29 0.13
C GLU A 50 8.21 -2.89 0.76
N GLY A 51 7.14 -2.10 0.64
CA GLY A 51 7.03 -0.80 1.31
C GLY A 51 7.03 -0.92 2.84
N HIS A 52 6.39 -1.96 3.38
CA HIS A 52 6.25 -2.18 4.82
C HIS A 52 7.57 -2.45 5.52
N LYS A 53 8.49 -3.17 4.86
CA LYS A 53 9.84 -3.41 5.40
C LYS A 53 10.57 -2.09 5.65
N ASN A 54 10.46 -1.13 4.73
CA ASN A 54 11.07 0.19 4.87
C ASN A 54 10.41 0.99 6.00
N HIS A 55 9.08 1.03 6.04
CA HIS A 55 8.32 1.71 7.10
C HIS A 55 8.68 1.18 8.50
N VAL A 56 8.67 -0.15 8.69
CA VAL A 56 9.02 -0.78 9.98
C VAL A 56 10.47 -0.51 10.38
N ASN A 57 11.41 -0.52 9.42
CA ASN A 57 12.81 -0.17 9.69
C ASN A 57 12.94 1.25 10.25
N LEU A 58 12.22 2.22 9.69
CA LEU A 58 12.24 3.60 10.17
C LEU A 58 11.68 3.73 11.59
N ILE A 59 10.58 3.04 11.90
CA ILE A 59 10.04 2.97 13.27
C ILE A 59 11.05 2.36 14.24
N GLN A 60 11.73 1.27 13.85
CA GLN A 60 12.73 0.62 14.70
C GLN A 60 13.91 1.54 14.99
N LYS A 61 14.39 2.28 13.98
CA LYS A 61 15.46 3.28 14.16
C LYS A 61 15.03 4.39 15.11
N GLU A 62 13.84 4.94 14.94
CA GLU A 62 13.30 5.95 15.84
C GLU A 62 13.19 5.44 17.28
N ALA A 63 12.69 4.22 17.47
CA ALA A 63 12.59 3.56 18.78
C ALA A 63 13.96 3.32 19.43
N ASN A 64 15.02 3.12 18.64
CA ASN A 64 16.41 3.01 19.11
C ASN A 64 17.05 4.38 19.42
N GLY A 65 16.31 5.48 19.31
CA GLY A 65 16.76 6.83 19.61
C GLY A 65 17.42 7.56 18.44
N GLU A 66 17.38 6.99 17.23
CA GLU A 66 17.83 7.69 16.02
C GLU A 66 16.81 8.77 15.64
N LYS A 67 17.28 10.00 15.41
CA LYS A 67 16.40 11.05 14.89
C LYS A 67 16.09 10.80 13.43
N ILE A 68 14.80 10.66 13.12
CA ILE A 68 14.32 10.54 11.75
C ILE A 68 14.01 11.94 11.19
N PRO A 69 14.73 12.42 10.16
CA PRO A 69 14.49 13.74 9.60
C PRO A 69 13.16 13.78 8.84
N MET A 70 12.20 14.54 9.37
CA MET A 70 10.92 14.76 8.72
C MET A 70 11.07 15.72 7.53
N SER A 71 10.70 15.25 6.35
CA SER A 71 10.61 16.06 5.13
C SER A 71 9.20 15.95 4.53
N MET A 72 8.79 16.94 3.74
CA MET A 72 7.51 16.88 3.03
C MET A 72 7.39 15.65 2.13
N LEU A 73 8.49 15.24 1.49
CA LEU A 73 8.52 14.04 0.65
C LEU A 73 8.32 12.76 1.47
N PHE A 74 8.95 12.67 2.64
CA PHE A 74 8.79 11.52 3.51
C PHE A 74 7.37 11.43 4.08
N ILE A 75 6.82 12.55 4.56
CA ILE A 75 5.42 12.62 5.03
C ILE A 75 4.45 12.19 3.91
N HIS A 76 4.70 12.63 2.68
CA HIS A 76 3.89 12.23 1.53
C HIS A 76 3.99 10.73 1.23
N ALA A 77 5.18 10.15 1.32
CA ALA A 77 5.38 8.72 1.13
C ALA A 77 4.59 7.90 2.17
N GLU A 78 4.66 8.30 3.44
CA GLU A 78 3.95 7.65 4.55
C GLU A 78 2.42 7.81 4.46
N ASP A 79 1.93 8.98 4.06
CA ASP A 79 0.50 9.21 3.80
C ASP A 79 -0.02 8.28 2.69
N GLN A 80 0.70 8.20 1.57
CA GLN A 80 0.34 7.29 0.48
C GLN A 80 0.41 5.82 0.93
N PHE A 81 1.39 5.45 1.74
CA PHE A 81 1.54 4.10 2.27
C PHE A 81 0.35 3.69 3.13
N MET A 82 0.02 4.49 4.15
CA MET A 82 -1.05 4.18 5.08
C MET A 82 -2.43 4.22 4.42
N THR A 83 -2.69 5.21 3.55
CA THR A 83 -3.97 5.29 2.82
C THR A 83 -4.14 4.13 1.82
N THR A 84 -3.06 3.61 1.24
CA THR A 84 -3.13 2.44 0.35
C THR A 84 -3.37 1.14 1.14
N TYR A 85 -2.79 1.00 2.33
CA TYR A 85 -3.13 -0.09 3.27
C TYR A 85 -4.63 -0.11 3.60
N LEU A 86 -5.17 1.05 3.98
CA LEU A 86 -6.60 1.19 4.25
C LEU A 86 -7.44 0.85 3.01
N LEU A 87 -7.07 1.35 1.83
CA LEU A 87 -7.79 1.06 0.59
C LEU A 87 -7.80 -0.44 0.27
N ARG A 88 -6.70 -1.15 0.55
CA ARG A 88 -6.58 -2.61 0.38
C ARG A 88 -7.54 -3.36 1.30
N ASP A 89 -7.63 -2.96 2.57
CA ASP A 89 -8.56 -3.56 3.53
C ASP A 89 -10.02 -3.32 3.11
N ILE A 90 -10.35 -2.08 2.72
CA ILE A 90 -11.68 -1.74 2.20
C ILE A 90 -11.99 -2.50 0.90
N ALA A 91 -11.00 -2.75 0.04
CA ALA A 91 -11.20 -3.51 -1.19
C ALA A 91 -11.58 -4.97 -0.90
N TYR A 92 -10.98 -5.62 0.09
CA TYR A 92 -11.42 -6.96 0.50
C TYR A 92 -12.89 -6.97 0.91
N GLU A 93 -13.30 -6.04 1.78
CA GLU A 93 -14.69 -5.92 2.22
C GLU A 93 -15.65 -5.62 1.06
N MET A 94 -15.23 -4.77 0.13
CA MET A 94 -16.05 -4.41 -1.04
C MET A 94 -16.26 -5.59 -1.99
N VAL A 95 -15.21 -6.36 -2.26
CA VAL A 95 -15.29 -7.58 -3.08
C VAL A 95 -16.19 -8.60 -2.40
N ALA A 96 -16.05 -8.79 -1.08
CA ALA A 96 -16.91 -9.68 -0.30
C ALA A 96 -18.38 -9.26 -0.35
N LEU A 97 -18.67 -7.97 -0.13
CA LEU A 97 -20.01 -7.41 -0.18
C LEU A 97 -20.65 -7.60 -1.57
N TRP A 98 -19.94 -7.23 -2.65
CA TRP A 98 -20.46 -7.42 -4.01
C TRP A 98 -20.66 -8.87 -4.40
N LYS A 99 -19.89 -9.81 -3.81
CA LYS A 99 -20.09 -11.24 -4.01
C LYS A 99 -21.34 -11.75 -3.27
N ALA A 100 -21.66 -11.18 -2.11
CA ALA A 100 -22.81 -11.57 -1.30
C ALA A 100 -24.14 -11.00 -1.82
N THR A 101 -24.12 -9.80 -2.42
CA THR A 101 -25.32 -9.18 -2.99
C THR A 101 -25.73 -9.91 -4.29
N LYS A 102 -26.96 -10.44 -4.37
CA LYS A 102 -27.49 -11.02 -5.61
C LYS A 102 -27.81 -9.92 -6.61
#